data_AF-R1FH58-F1
#
_entry.id   AF-R1FH58-F1
#
_cell.length_a   1.000
_cell.length_b   1.000
_cell.length_c   1.000
_cell.angle_alpha   90.00
_cell.angle_beta   90.00
_cell.angle_gamma   90.00
#
_symmetry.space_group_name_H-M   'P 1'
#
loop_
_entity.id
_entity.type
_entity.pdbx_description
1 polymer ?
#
loop_
_entity_poly.entity_id
_entity_poly.type
_entity_poly.pdbx_seq_one_letter_code
_entity_poly.pdbx_strand_id
1 'polypeptide(L)'
;MIDPHTKPDGELYADYHRRRWGGDGWTAPMKRMGRAEGAPYANWKIWPNTHHASRLLLEAGRHGLGDAVIGRLYRACYEEGENVSRKEVVAAVAREAGVPNGDEYVLSGKGTDELAAELANAATSGGRRVRAAPTFELRAGASPALAFSGARETDEWLSLLHEAAEAAKPSAGA
;
A
#
# COMPACT_ATOMS: atom_id res chain seq x y z
N MET A 1 -2.96 0.27 5.79
CA MET A 1 -4.21 0.69 6.48
C MET A 1 -5.36 0.47 5.51
N ILE A 2 -6.40 -0.21 5.95
CA ILE A 2 -7.64 -0.41 5.18
C ILE A 2 -8.66 0.54 5.78
N ASP A 3 -9.35 1.34 4.97
CA ASP A 3 -10.44 2.18 5.47
C ASP A 3 -11.65 1.29 5.83
N PRO A 4 -11.99 1.12 7.12
CA PRO A 4 -13.06 0.22 7.54
C PRO A 4 -14.45 0.74 7.16
N HIS A 5 -14.57 2.00 6.75
CA HIS A 5 -15.84 2.61 6.36
C HIS A 5 -16.12 2.55 4.86
N THR A 6 -15.20 2.00 4.07
CA THR A 6 -15.46 1.74 2.64
C THR A 6 -16.37 0.53 2.50
N LYS A 7 -17.42 0.64 1.70
CA LYS A 7 -18.38 -0.46 1.47
C LYS A 7 -17.67 -1.75 1.02
N PRO A 8 -18.14 -2.95 1.40
CA PRO A 8 -17.48 -4.21 1.06
C PRO A 8 -17.19 -4.40 -0.44
N ASP A 9 -18.10 -3.93 -1.30
CA ASP A 9 -17.99 -4.01 -2.76
C ASP A 9 -17.33 -2.79 -3.40
N GLY A 10 -16.71 -1.92 -2.61
CA GLY A 10 -16.19 -0.64 -3.05
C GLY A 10 -17.28 0.41 -3.26
N GLU A 11 -16.85 1.62 -3.60
CA GLU A 11 -17.74 2.76 -3.85
C GLU A 11 -17.38 3.45 -5.16
N LEU A 12 -18.35 4.06 -5.83
CA LEU A 12 -18.06 4.93 -6.96
C LEU A 12 -17.09 6.04 -6.48
N TYR A 13 -16.01 6.23 -7.24
CA TYR A 13 -14.95 7.18 -6.93
C TYR A 13 -15.51 8.55 -6.54
N ALA A 14 -16.41 9.10 -7.37
CA ALA A 14 -16.98 10.43 -7.16
C ALA A 14 -17.80 10.52 -5.87
N ASP A 15 -18.57 9.48 -5.54
CA ASP A 15 -19.43 9.47 -4.35
C ASP A 15 -18.62 9.34 -3.07
N TYR A 16 -17.60 8.46 -3.07
CA TYR A 16 -16.69 8.36 -1.94
C TYR A 16 -15.98 9.69 -1.68
N HIS A 17 -15.42 10.32 -2.71
CA HIS A 17 -14.70 11.59 -2.58
C HIS A 17 -15.61 12.72 -2.09
N ARG A 18 -16.83 12.83 -2.64
CA ARG A 18 -17.83 13.81 -2.19
C ARG A 18 -18.18 13.63 -0.71
N ARG A 19 -18.42 12.38 -0.29
CA ARG A 19 -18.78 12.06 1.10
C ARG A 19 -17.61 12.29 2.07
N ARG A 20 -16.39 11.93 1.69
CA ARG A 20 -15.22 11.93 2.59
C ARG A 20 -14.53 13.28 2.69
N TRP A 21 -14.48 14.04 1.60
CA TRP A 21 -13.68 15.27 1.46
C TRP A 21 -14.43 16.43 0.78
N GLY A 22 -15.72 16.28 0.47
CA GLY A 22 -16.48 17.30 -0.25
C GLY A 22 -16.19 17.37 -1.76
N GLY A 23 -15.30 16.52 -2.28
CA GLY A 23 -14.90 16.48 -3.69
C GLY A 23 -13.53 15.82 -3.88
N ASP A 24 -13.06 15.79 -5.12
CA ASP A 24 -11.81 15.13 -5.55
C ASP A 24 -10.68 16.11 -5.92
N GLY A 25 -10.85 17.41 -5.63
CA GLY A 25 -9.88 18.45 -6.01
C GLY A 25 -8.46 18.21 -5.46
N TRP A 26 -8.33 17.50 -4.34
CA TRP A 26 -7.04 17.09 -3.77
C TRP A 26 -6.26 16.12 -4.66
N THR A 27 -6.92 15.40 -5.57
CA THR A 27 -6.27 14.42 -6.45
C THR A 27 -5.53 15.05 -7.61
N ALA A 28 -5.79 16.31 -7.95
CA ALA A 28 -5.14 16.99 -9.07
C ALA A 28 -3.60 17.06 -8.92
N PRO A 29 -3.02 17.52 -7.79
CA PRO A 29 -1.57 17.44 -7.58
C PRO A 29 -1.05 16.00 -7.58
N MET A 30 -1.77 15.07 -6.93
CA MET A 30 -1.39 13.65 -6.90
C MET A 30 -1.27 13.05 -8.31
N LYS A 31 -2.26 13.27 -9.18
CA LYS A 31 -2.25 12.80 -10.57
C LYS A 31 -1.15 13.46 -11.41
N ARG A 32 -0.76 14.72 -11.10
CA ARG A 32 0.38 15.37 -11.77
C ARG A 32 1.69 14.67 -11.42
N MET A 33 1.93 14.39 -10.15
CA MET A 33 3.12 13.67 -9.69
C MET A 33 3.14 12.26 -10.26
N GLY A 34 2.04 11.51 -10.14
CA GLY A 34 1.95 10.15 -10.66
C GLY A 34 2.25 10.05 -12.16
N ARG A 35 1.82 11.02 -12.98
CA ARG A 35 2.15 11.05 -14.42
C ARG A 35 3.64 11.09 -14.71
N ALA A 36 4.44 11.80 -13.90
CA ALA A 36 5.89 11.85 -14.08
C ALA A 36 6.53 10.47 -13.84
N GLU A 37 5.91 9.66 -12.99
CA GLU A 37 6.36 8.32 -12.59
C GLU A 37 5.66 7.18 -13.35
N GLY A 38 4.90 7.49 -14.42
CA GLY A 38 4.18 6.47 -15.20
C GLY A 38 2.90 5.91 -14.55
N ALA A 39 2.39 6.56 -13.50
CA ALA A 39 1.14 6.25 -12.79
C ALA A 39 0.08 7.36 -12.99
N PRO A 40 -0.56 7.46 -14.18
CA PRO A 40 -1.42 8.59 -14.51
C PRO A 40 -2.81 8.54 -13.83
N TYR A 41 -3.21 7.42 -13.22
CA TYR A 41 -4.58 7.17 -12.75
C TYR A 41 -5.61 7.31 -13.89
N ALA A 42 -5.33 6.67 -15.02
CA ALA A 42 -6.03 6.86 -16.29
C ALA A 42 -7.51 6.48 -16.25
N ASN A 43 -7.90 5.52 -15.40
CA ASN A 43 -9.26 4.98 -15.40
C ASN A 43 -9.80 4.68 -13.99
N TRP A 44 -9.39 5.44 -12.98
CA TRP A 44 -9.79 5.18 -11.61
C TRP A 44 -11.29 5.45 -11.39
N LYS A 45 -12.10 4.39 -11.32
CA LYS A 45 -13.58 4.45 -11.23
C LYS A 45 -14.14 4.13 -9.85
N ILE A 46 -13.47 3.26 -9.10
CA ILE A 46 -13.95 2.72 -7.83
C ILE A 46 -12.96 3.05 -6.74
N TRP A 47 -13.45 3.59 -5.63
CA TRP A 47 -12.70 3.60 -4.38
C TRP A 47 -12.81 2.22 -3.71
N PRO A 48 -11.73 1.44 -3.65
CA PRO A 48 -11.83 0.05 -3.23
C PRO A 48 -11.81 -0.11 -1.71
N ASN A 49 -12.65 -1.00 -1.19
CA ASN A 49 -12.29 -1.75 0.00
C ASN A 49 -11.21 -2.76 -0.38
N THR A 50 -10.04 -2.67 0.24
CA THR A 50 -8.86 -3.45 -0.15
C THR A 50 -8.66 -4.72 0.68
N HIS A 51 -9.65 -5.18 1.46
CA HIS A 51 -9.50 -6.34 2.34
C HIS A 51 -8.99 -7.59 1.61
N HIS A 52 -9.61 -7.96 0.49
CA HIS A 52 -9.16 -9.11 -0.29
C HIS A 52 -7.78 -8.90 -0.92
N ALA A 53 -7.51 -7.70 -1.46
CA ALA A 53 -6.23 -7.33 -2.04
C ALA A 53 -5.09 -7.38 -0.99
N SER A 54 -5.33 -6.89 0.23
CA SER A 54 -4.36 -6.94 1.33
C SER A 54 -4.08 -8.35 1.80
N ARG A 55 -5.10 -9.23 1.85
CA ARG A 55 -4.89 -10.66 2.14
C ARG A 55 -4.03 -11.34 1.08
N LEU A 56 -4.32 -11.10 -0.20
CA LEU A 56 -3.51 -11.65 -1.29
C LEU A 56 -2.07 -11.16 -1.18
N LEU A 57 -1.84 -9.88 -0.85
CA LEU A 57 -0.49 -9.33 -0.71
C LEU A 57 0.31 -10.01 0.41
N LEU A 58 -0.33 -10.30 1.56
CA LEU A 58 0.30 -11.07 2.64
C LEU A 58 0.70 -12.47 2.17
N GLU A 59 -0.21 -13.18 1.49
CA GLU A 59 0.09 -14.51 0.96
C GLU A 59 1.20 -14.46 -0.10
N ALA A 60 1.13 -13.53 -1.04
CA ALA A 60 2.13 -13.37 -2.10
C ALA A 60 3.53 -13.05 -1.54
N GLY A 61 3.61 -12.32 -0.42
CA GLY A 61 4.87 -12.05 0.27
C GLY A 61 5.62 -13.32 0.68
N ARG A 62 4.90 -14.40 1.04
CA ARG A 62 5.50 -15.71 1.39
C ARG A 62 6.20 -16.39 0.22
N HIS A 63 5.81 -16.02 -1.01
CA HIS A 63 6.35 -16.56 -2.26
C HIS A 63 7.31 -15.59 -2.96
N GLY A 64 7.62 -14.43 -2.36
CA GLY A 64 8.43 -13.39 -2.99
C GLY A 64 7.73 -12.68 -4.16
N LEU A 65 6.40 -12.76 -4.24
CA LEU A 65 5.60 -12.21 -5.34
C LEU A 65 4.88 -10.91 -4.97
N GLY A 66 5.24 -10.28 -3.84
CA GLY A 66 4.60 -9.07 -3.35
C GLY A 66 4.58 -7.93 -4.37
N ASP A 67 5.73 -7.65 -4.99
CA ASP A 67 5.88 -6.55 -5.97
C ASP A 67 5.06 -6.79 -7.24
N ALA A 68 5.06 -8.03 -7.76
CA ALA A 68 4.27 -8.41 -8.92
C ALA A 68 2.77 -8.25 -8.64
N VAL A 69 2.31 -8.71 -7.47
CA VAL A 69 0.91 -8.61 -7.06
C VAL A 69 0.48 -7.15 -6.83
N ILE A 70 1.24 -6.36 -6.07
CA ILE A 70 0.85 -4.98 -5.78
C ILE A 70 0.86 -4.12 -7.04
N GLY A 71 1.85 -4.28 -7.91
CA GLY A 71 1.90 -3.58 -9.20
C GLY A 71 0.69 -3.92 -10.07
N ARG A 72 0.31 -5.19 -10.13
CA ARG A 72 -0.87 -5.64 -10.87
C ARG A 72 -2.18 -5.13 -10.27
N LEU A 73 -2.32 -5.13 -8.95
CA LEU A 73 -3.48 -4.57 -8.23
C LEU A 73 -3.62 -3.06 -8.48
N TYR A 74 -2.52 -2.30 -8.43
CA TYR A 74 -2.54 -0.87 -8.74
C TYR A 74 -2.97 -0.61 -10.17
N ARG A 75 -2.42 -1.35 -11.13
CA ARG A 75 -2.83 -1.25 -12.53
C ARG A 75 -4.32 -1.56 -12.71
N ALA A 76 -4.80 -2.65 -12.10
CA ALA A 76 -6.22 -3.03 -12.12
C ALA A 76 -7.11 -1.87 -11.64
N CYS A 77 -6.80 -1.33 -10.46
CA CYS A 77 -7.61 -0.33 -9.80
C CYS A 77 -7.55 1.05 -10.49
N TYR A 78 -6.35 1.56 -10.73
CA TYR A 78 -6.13 2.96 -11.10
C TYR A 78 -6.06 3.19 -12.61
N GLU A 79 -5.59 2.21 -13.36
CA GLU A 79 -5.34 2.35 -14.80
C GLU A 79 -6.38 1.63 -15.66
N GLU A 80 -6.88 0.49 -15.19
CA GLU A 80 -7.88 -0.32 -15.89
C GLU A 80 -9.30 -0.05 -15.37
N GLY A 81 -9.43 0.48 -14.15
CA GLY A 81 -10.71 0.83 -13.54
C GLY A 81 -11.49 -0.35 -12.99
N GLU A 82 -10.81 -1.48 -12.77
CA GLU A 82 -11.34 -2.70 -12.20
C GLU A 82 -11.66 -2.52 -10.71
N ASN A 83 -12.66 -3.25 -10.24
CA ASN A 83 -13.07 -3.20 -8.85
C ASN A 83 -12.31 -4.24 -8.01
N VAL A 84 -11.17 -3.84 -7.44
CA VAL A 84 -10.34 -4.69 -6.58
C VAL A 84 -10.93 -4.97 -5.19
N SER A 85 -12.16 -4.53 -4.92
CA SER A 85 -12.96 -5.02 -3.78
C SER A 85 -13.64 -6.35 -4.06
N ARG A 86 -13.72 -6.76 -5.34
CA ARG A 86 -14.31 -8.02 -5.74
C ARG A 86 -13.29 -9.15 -5.63
N LYS A 87 -13.64 -10.20 -4.88
CA LYS A 87 -12.78 -11.39 -4.74
C LYS A 87 -12.43 -12.02 -6.08
N GLU A 88 -13.33 -11.96 -7.07
CA GLU A 88 -13.11 -12.51 -8.40
C GLU A 88 -12.01 -11.75 -9.17
N VAL A 89 -11.99 -10.42 -9.04
CA VAL A 89 -10.94 -9.57 -9.64
C VAL A 89 -9.60 -9.83 -8.97
N VAL A 90 -9.57 -9.89 -7.64
CA VAL A 90 -8.33 -10.16 -6.88
C VAL A 90 -7.80 -11.58 -7.15
N ALA A 91 -8.69 -12.57 -7.31
CA ALA A 91 -8.31 -13.93 -7.69
C ALA A 91 -7.71 -13.99 -9.11
N ALA A 92 -8.23 -13.22 -10.07
CA ALA A 92 -7.62 -13.10 -11.39
C ALA A 92 -6.20 -12.52 -11.31
N VAL A 93 -6.01 -11.46 -10.50
CA VAL A 93 -4.67 -10.89 -10.24
C VAL A 93 -3.72 -11.92 -9.64
N ALA A 94 -4.18 -12.75 -8.71
CA ALA A 94 -3.36 -13.80 -8.12
C ALA A 94 -2.83 -14.79 -9.16
N ARG A 95 -3.69 -15.23 -10.11
CA ARG A 95 -3.30 -16.10 -11.21
C ARG A 95 -2.30 -15.44 -12.14
N GLU A 96 -2.59 -14.20 -12.55
CA GLU A 96 -1.74 -13.46 -13.49
C GLU A 96 -0.34 -13.18 -12.91
N ALA A 97 -0.26 -12.94 -11.59
CA ALA A 97 1.00 -12.77 -10.88
C ALA A 97 1.71 -14.08 -10.52
N GLY A 98 1.09 -15.24 -10.81
CA GLY A 98 1.68 -16.56 -10.56
C GLY A 98 1.71 -16.99 -9.10
N VAL A 99 0.82 -16.47 -8.24
CA VAL A 99 0.75 -16.86 -6.83
C VAL A 99 0.22 -18.30 -6.71
N PRO A 100 0.98 -19.25 -6.14
CA PRO A 100 0.55 -20.64 -6.00
C PRO A 100 -0.77 -20.77 -5.23
N ASN A 101 -1.79 -21.35 -5.84
CA ASN A 101 -3.17 -21.46 -5.30
C ASN A 101 -3.77 -20.12 -4.83
N GLY A 102 -3.29 -19.00 -5.38
CA GLY A 102 -3.65 -17.67 -4.89
C GLY A 102 -5.11 -17.30 -5.16
N ASP A 103 -5.70 -17.78 -6.24
CA ASP A 103 -7.12 -17.59 -6.52
C ASP A 103 -8.00 -18.38 -5.55
N GLU A 104 -7.69 -19.64 -5.30
CA GLU A 104 -8.37 -20.45 -4.28
C GLU A 104 -8.25 -19.81 -2.89
N TYR A 105 -7.05 -19.31 -2.53
CA TYR A 105 -6.82 -18.59 -1.28
C TYR A 105 -7.74 -17.36 -1.13
N VAL A 106 -7.85 -16.54 -2.18
CA VAL A 106 -8.71 -15.35 -2.18
C VAL A 106 -10.18 -15.75 -2.06
N LEU A 107 -10.63 -16.70 -2.89
CA LEU A 107 -12.03 -17.12 -2.97
C LEU A 107 -12.52 -17.84 -1.71
N SER A 108 -11.64 -18.59 -1.04
CA SER A 108 -11.97 -19.35 0.18
C SER A 108 -12.17 -18.50 1.42
N GLY A 109 -11.70 -17.25 1.42
CA GLY A 109 -11.77 -16.42 2.63
C GLY A 109 -10.63 -16.68 3.64
N LYS A 110 -9.65 -17.55 3.33
CA LYS A 110 -8.49 -17.84 4.20
C LYS A 110 -7.60 -16.61 4.44
N GLY A 111 -7.14 -16.43 5.69
CA GLY A 111 -6.21 -15.35 6.06
C GLY A 111 -6.86 -14.03 6.49
N THR A 112 -8.19 -14.01 6.71
CA THR A 112 -8.88 -12.85 7.31
C THR A 112 -8.34 -12.52 8.70
N ASP A 113 -8.29 -13.52 9.59
CA ASP A 113 -7.83 -13.30 10.97
C ASP A 113 -6.34 -12.95 11.02
N GLU A 114 -5.56 -13.55 10.13
CA GLU A 114 -4.14 -13.22 9.96
C GLU A 114 -3.96 -11.76 9.55
N LEU A 115 -4.69 -11.29 8.53
CA LEU A 115 -4.65 -9.88 8.13
C LEU A 115 -5.05 -8.95 9.29
N ALA A 116 -6.05 -9.32 10.08
CA ALA A 116 -6.46 -8.53 11.24
C ALA A 116 -5.35 -8.43 12.28
N ALA A 117 -4.64 -9.53 12.57
CA ALA A 117 -3.49 -9.55 13.46
C ALA A 117 -2.33 -8.70 12.91
N GLU A 118 -2.02 -8.83 11.63
CA GLU A 118 -0.98 -8.02 10.97
C GLU A 118 -1.29 -6.52 11.00
N LEU A 119 -2.53 -6.13 10.74
CA LEU A 119 -2.95 -4.72 10.83
C LEU A 119 -2.87 -4.18 12.26
N ALA A 120 -3.12 -5.02 13.28
CA ALA A 120 -2.96 -4.63 14.68
C ALA A 120 -1.47 -4.43 15.04
N ASN A 121 -0.59 -5.31 14.54
CA ASN A 121 0.86 -5.22 14.77
C ASN A 121 1.48 -4.02 14.03
N ALA A 122 1.11 -3.82 12.76
CA ALA A 122 1.57 -2.72 11.92
C ALA A 122 0.96 -1.35 12.30
N ALA A 123 0.16 -1.29 13.36
CA ALA A 123 -0.41 -0.04 13.86
C ALA A 123 0.66 0.90 14.46
N THR A 124 1.90 0.45 14.64
CA THR A 124 3.01 1.29 15.15
C THR A 124 4.28 1.19 14.29
N SER A 125 5.02 2.28 14.18
CA SER A 125 6.33 2.40 13.54
C SER A 125 7.18 3.42 14.32
N GLY A 126 8.43 3.09 14.62
CA GLY A 126 9.30 3.93 15.46
C GLY A 126 8.69 4.26 16.83
N GLY A 127 7.88 3.36 17.40
CA GLY A 127 7.14 3.57 18.65
C GLY A 127 5.94 4.53 18.55
N ARG A 128 5.54 4.96 17.35
CA ARG A 128 4.40 5.86 17.11
C ARG A 128 3.31 5.18 16.29
N ARG A 129 2.05 5.56 16.51
CA ARG A 129 0.92 5.02 15.74
C ARG A 129 0.99 5.45 14.26
N VAL A 130 0.91 4.49 13.35
CA VAL A 130 0.77 4.73 11.90
C VAL A 130 -0.65 5.23 11.62
N ARG A 131 -0.76 6.41 11.01
CA ARG A 131 -2.05 7.09 10.74
C ARG A 131 -2.39 7.22 9.27
N ALA A 132 -1.40 7.05 8.39
CA ALA A 132 -1.56 7.16 6.95
C ALA A 132 -0.54 6.25 6.27
N ALA A 133 -0.76 5.96 4.99
CA ALA A 133 0.24 5.33 4.13
C ALA A 133 0.64 6.34 3.02
N PRO A 134 1.88 6.27 2.52
CA PRO A 134 2.95 5.41 3.02
C PRO A 134 3.64 6.01 4.27
N THR A 135 4.07 5.14 5.18
CA THR A 135 4.92 5.43 6.34
C THR A 135 6.10 4.46 6.30
N PHE A 136 7.30 4.98 6.57
CA PHE A 136 8.55 4.24 6.45
C PHE A 136 9.32 4.31 7.76
N GLU A 137 10.06 3.24 8.03
CA GLU A 137 11.02 3.14 9.13
C GLU A 137 12.37 2.71 8.54
N LEU A 138 13.37 3.55 8.69
CA LEU A 138 14.74 3.27 8.25
C LEU A 138 15.59 2.88 9.47
N ARG A 139 16.32 1.77 9.36
CA ARG A 139 17.28 1.31 10.35
C ARG A 139 18.64 1.09 9.69
N ALA A 140 19.68 1.65 10.28
CA ALA A 140 21.05 1.47 9.85
C ALA A 140 21.88 1.00 11.06
N GLY A 141 22.41 -0.22 10.98
CA GLY A 141 23.16 -0.83 12.09
C GLY A 141 22.37 -0.87 13.41
N ALA A 142 23.01 -0.43 14.49
CA ALA A 142 22.43 -0.38 15.84
C ALA A 142 21.76 0.96 16.17
N SER A 143 21.70 1.91 15.23
CA SER A 143 21.17 3.25 15.50
C SER A 143 19.64 3.25 15.66
N PRO A 144 19.08 4.22 16.40
CA PRO A 144 17.64 4.38 16.51
C PRO A 144 16.98 4.49 15.14
N ALA A 145 15.81 3.89 14.99
CA ALA A 145 15.08 3.91 13.74
C ALA A 145 14.56 5.33 13.40
N LEU A 146 14.78 5.76 12.16
CA LEU A 146 14.23 7.00 11.62
C LEU A 146 12.87 6.72 10.98
N ALA A 147 11.80 7.27 11.55
CA ALA A 147 10.44 7.08 11.05
C ALA A 147 9.90 8.36 10.37
N PHE A 148 9.33 8.22 9.19
CA PHE A 148 8.72 9.33 8.44
C PHE A 148 7.51 8.88 7.62
N SER A 149 6.71 9.84 7.12
CA SER A 149 5.48 9.58 6.37
C SER A 149 5.39 10.43 5.12
N GLY A 150 4.58 9.96 4.17
CA GLY A 150 4.33 10.60 2.88
C GLY A 150 5.21 10.03 1.75
N ALA A 151 4.71 10.14 0.53
CA ALA A 151 5.50 9.91 -0.68
C ALA A 151 6.41 11.13 -0.90
N ARG A 152 7.60 11.09 -0.29
CA ARG A 152 8.60 12.17 -0.36
C ARG A 152 9.36 12.13 -1.68
N GLU A 153 9.87 13.28 -2.10
CA GLU A 153 10.73 13.42 -3.27
C GLU A 153 12.05 12.64 -3.11
N THR A 154 12.67 12.25 -4.22
CA THR A 154 13.90 11.46 -4.24
C THR A 154 15.04 12.10 -3.44
N ASP A 155 15.21 13.43 -3.51
CA ASP A 155 16.27 14.14 -2.78
C ASP A 155 16.08 14.10 -1.26
N GLU A 156 14.83 14.12 -0.79
CA GLU A 156 14.51 13.94 0.63
C GLU A 156 14.86 12.51 1.07
N TRP A 157 14.54 11.50 0.25
CA TRP A 157 14.94 10.12 0.50
C TRP A 157 16.45 9.95 0.62
N LEU A 158 17.21 10.52 -0.31
CA LEU A 158 18.67 10.47 -0.30
C LEU A 158 19.23 11.12 0.97
N SER A 159 18.66 12.27 1.37
CA SER A 159 19.07 12.96 2.60
C SER A 159 18.83 12.12 3.85
N LEU A 160 17.66 11.48 3.97
CA LEU A 160 17.31 10.61 5.09
C LEU A 160 18.19 9.35 5.15
N LEU A 161 18.51 8.76 3.99
CA LEU A 161 19.41 7.61 3.91
C LEU A 161 20.84 7.98 4.31
N HIS A 162 21.34 9.15 3.88
CA HIS A 162 22.63 9.65 4.32
C HIS A 162 22.66 9.93 5.82
N GLU A 163 21.64 10.59 6.38
CA GLU A 163 21.52 10.83 7.82
C GLU A 163 21.55 9.51 8.62
N ALA A 164 20.76 8.52 8.19
CA ALA A 164 20.74 7.20 8.83
C ALA A 164 22.11 6.50 8.75
N ALA A 165 22.79 6.58 7.60
CA ALA A 165 24.11 5.98 7.41
C ALA A 165 25.19 6.66 8.27
N GLU A 166 25.20 8.00 8.34
CA GLU A 166 26.14 8.74 9.20
C GLU A 166 25.90 8.42 10.68
N ALA A 167 24.64 8.37 11.12
CA ALA A 167 24.30 8.01 12.49
C ALA A 167 24.68 6.57 12.87
N ALA A 168 24.89 5.69 11.89
CA ALA A 168 25.29 4.29 12.09
C ALA A 168 26.80 4.06 12.09
N LYS A 169 27.60 5.08 11.76
CA LYS A 169 29.06 4.96 11.83
C LYS A 169 29.50 4.77 13.29
N PRO A 170 30.48 3.88 13.56
CA PRO A 170 31.07 3.78 14.87
C PRO A 170 31.66 5.13 15.29
N SER A 171 31.45 5.53 16.55
CA SER A 171 32.18 6.65 17.14
C SER A 171 33.68 6.42 16.91
N ALA A 172 34.36 7.36 16.26
CA ALA A 172 35.81 7.37 16.17
C ALA A 172 36.39 7.70 17.56
N GLY A 173 36.36 6.72 18.46
CA GLY A 173 36.86 6.87 19.82
C GLY A 173 36.27 5.86 20.79
N ALA A 174 36.99 4.76 20.99
CA ALA A 174 37.20 4.05 22.26
C ALA A 174 38.48 3.20 22.13
#